data_AF-A0A7Y0SL35-F1
#
_entry.id   AF-A0A7Y0SL35-F1
#
_cell.length_a   1.000
_cell.length_b   1.000
_cell.length_c   1.000
_cell.angle_alpha   90.00
_cell.angle_beta   90.00
_cell.angle_gamma   90.00
#
_symmetry.space_group_name_H-M   'P 1'
#
loop_
_entity.id
_entity.type
_entity.pdbx_description
1 polymer ?
#
loop_
_entity_poly.entity_id
_entity_poly.type
_entity_poly.pdbx_seq_one_letter_code
_entity_poly.pdbx_strand_id
1 'polypeptide(L)'
;MNLRLIFTLCIATLFAGCATYAGLNYDQLFGPQLVRERTVDVETPQANFFQSEVKPIMDNRCVVCHACYDAPCQLKLTSVEGIDRGASKALVYEGTRLT
;
A
#
# COMPACT_ATOMS: atom_id res chain seq x y z
N MET A 1 -14.89 -41.46 -8.03
CA MET A 1 -14.45 -40.06 -7.81
C MET A 1 -14.52 -39.79 -6.31
N ASN A 2 -13.38 -39.51 -5.68
CA ASN A 2 -13.26 -39.57 -4.23
C ASN A 2 -14.06 -38.43 -3.58
N LEU A 3 -15.05 -38.74 -2.74
CA LEU A 3 -15.93 -37.78 -2.06
C LEU A 3 -15.13 -36.66 -1.35
N ARG A 4 -13.94 -36.99 -0.83
CA ARG A 4 -12.99 -36.04 -0.26
C ARG A 4 -12.52 -34.98 -1.27
N LEU A 5 -12.20 -35.37 -2.50
CA LEU A 5 -11.76 -34.44 -3.55
C LEU A 5 -12.87 -33.45 -3.93
N ILE A 6 -14.11 -33.92 -4.01
CA ILE A 6 -15.28 -33.07 -4.28
C ILE A 6 -15.45 -32.06 -3.15
N PHE A 7 -15.39 -32.50 -1.89
CA PHE A 7 -15.53 -31.62 -0.73
C PHE A 7 -14.41 -30.57 -0.68
N THR A 8 -13.16 -30.96 -0.94
CA THR A 8 -12.03 -30.02 -1.00
C THR A 8 -12.21 -28.98 -2.11
N LEU A 9 -12.67 -29.39 -3.30
CA LEU A 9 -12.94 -28.46 -4.40
C LEU A 9 -14.07 -27.48 -4.08
N CYS A 10 -15.16 -27.94 -3.49
CA CYS A 10 -16.27 -27.07 -3.06
C CYS A 10 -15.85 -26.03 -2.02
N ILE A 11 -14.99 -26.42 -1.07
CA ILE A 11 -14.46 -25.48 -0.08
C ILE A 11 -13.56 -24.45 -0.75
N ALA A 12 -12.65 -24.89 -1.62
CA ALA A 12 -11.74 -23.99 -2.32
C ALA A 12 -12.49 -22.96 -3.19
N THR A 13 -13.55 -23.40 -3.90
CA THR A 13 -14.37 -22.48 -4.70
C THR A 13 -15.18 -21.51 -3.85
N LEU A 14 -15.71 -21.95 -2.70
CA LEU A 14 -16.43 -21.07 -1.78
C LEU A 14 -15.53 -19.94 -1.24
N PHE A 15 -14.32 -20.28 -0.79
CA PHE A 15 -13.37 -19.29 -0.28
C PHE A 15 -12.87 -18.33 -1.37
N ALA A 16 -12.56 -18.84 -2.57
CA ALA A 16 -12.17 -18.00 -3.70
C ALA A 16 -13.30 -17.04 -4.11
N GLY A 17 -14.55 -17.52 -4.10
CA GLY A 17 -15.73 -16.70 -4.39
C GLY A 17 -15.93 -15.58 -3.36
N CYS A 18 -15.75 -15.88 -2.07
CA CYS A 18 -15.86 -14.89 -0.99
C CYS A 18 -14.80 -13.78 -1.13
N ALA A 19 -13.54 -14.15 -1.39
CA ALA A 19 -12.47 -13.19 -1.62
C ALA A 19 -12.73 -12.30 -2.85
N THR A 20 -13.23 -12.88 -3.93
CA THR A 20 -13.55 -12.14 -5.17
C THR A 20 -14.72 -11.18 -4.95
N TYR A 21 -15.80 -11.62 -4.29
CA TYR A 21 -16.95 -10.76 -3.97
C TYR A 21 -16.54 -9.55 -3.13
N ALA A 22 -15.73 -9.77 -2.10
CA ALA A 22 -15.23 -8.67 -1.27
C ALA A 22 -14.36 -7.69 -2.08
N GLY A 23 -13.45 -8.21 -2.92
CA GLY A 23 -12.56 -7.38 -3.74
C GLY A 23 -13.29 -6.53 -4.78
N LEU A 24 -14.35 -7.06 -5.39
CA LEU A 24 -15.14 -6.33 -6.38
C LEU A 24 -16.08 -5.27 -5.76
N ASN A 25 -16.31 -5.31 -4.45
CA ASN A 25 -17.25 -4.43 -3.76
C ASN A 25 -16.59 -3.26 -3.03
N TYR A 26 -15.28 -3.06 -3.16
CA TYR A 26 -14.57 -1.99 -2.43
C TYR A 26 -15.06 -0.59 -2.81
N ASP A 27 -15.34 -0.33 -4.08
CA ASP A 27 -15.85 0.97 -4.50
C ASP A 27 -17.23 1.27 -3.89
N GLN A 28 -18.06 0.24 -3.66
CA GLN A 28 -19.34 0.39 -2.98
C GLN A 28 -19.19 0.66 -1.48
N LEU A 29 -18.20 0.04 -0.84
CA LEU A 29 -17.94 0.19 0.60
C LEU A 29 -17.19 1.48 0.97
N PHE A 30 -16.24 1.89 0.13
CA PHE A 30 -15.27 2.94 0.43
C PHE A 30 -15.29 4.11 -0.56
N GLY A 31 -16.05 4.00 -1.65
CA GLY A 31 -16.02 4.95 -2.77
C GLY A 31 -14.89 4.64 -3.76
N PRO A 32 -14.89 5.30 -4.94
CA PRO A 32 -13.85 5.11 -5.95
C PRO A 32 -12.48 5.56 -5.43
N GLN A 33 -11.41 4.92 -5.92
CA GLN A 33 -10.04 5.33 -5.60
C GLN A 33 -9.77 6.77 -6.06
N LEU A 34 -9.42 7.65 -5.13
CA LEU A 34 -9.11 9.05 -5.38
C LEU A 34 -7.87 9.46 -4.59
N VAL A 35 -7.04 10.33 -5.17
CA VAL A 35 -5.99 11.02 -4.43
C VAL A 35 -6.66 11.97 -3.46
N ARG A 36 -6.33 11.85 -2.18
CA ARG A 36 -6.85 12.66 -1.08
C ARG A 36 -5.68 13.29 -0.36
N GLU A 37 -5.87 14.50 0.15
CA GLU A 37 -4.94 15.08 1.10
C GLU A 37 -4.97 14.25 2.38
N ARG A 38 -3.82 13.70 2.77
CA ARG A 38 -3.67 12.84 3.95
C ARG A 38 -2.76 13.45 5.00
N THR A 39 -2.10 14.57 4.67
CA THR A 39 -1.31 15.30 5.66
C THR A 39 -2.25 16.01 6.64
N VAL A 40 -1.81 16.04 7.90
CA VAL A 40 -2.52 16.68 9.01
C VAL A 40 -1.51 17.50 9.80
N ASP A 41 -2.00 18.46 10.58
CA ASP A 41 -1.13 19.21 11.49
C ASP A 41 -0.46 18.28 12.50
N VAL A 42 0.78 18.61 12.86
CA VAL A 42 1.67 17.77 13.69
C VAL A 42 1.12 17.54 15.10
N GLU A 43 0.31 18.47 15.60
CA GLU A 43 -0.28 18.42 16.95
C GLU A 43 -1.57 17.59 17.03
N THR A 44 -1.98 16.97 15.92
CA THR A 44 -3.21 16.18 15.89
C THR A 44 -3.01 14.78 16.50
N PRO A 45 -4.07 14.18 17.10
CA PRO A 45 -4.01 12.79 17.55
C PRO A 45 -3.59 11.80 16.45
N GLN A 46 -3.98 12.07 15.21
CA GLN A 46 -3.65 11.25 14.05
C GLN A 46 -2.16 11.34 13.68
N ALA A 47 -1.56 12.53 13.74
CA ALA A 47 -0.12 12.69 13.58
C ALA A 47 0.64 11.90 14.66
N ASN A 48 0.22 12.02 15.91
CA ASN A 48 0.82 11.27 17.02
C ASN A 48 0.72 9.75 16.81
N PHE A 49 -0.45 9.25 16.42
CA PHE A 49 -0.64 7.83 16.11
C PHE A 49 0.25 7.37 14.95
N PHE A 50 0.37 8.15 13.88
CA PHE A 50 1.27 7.82 12.78
C PHE A 50 2.71 7.71 13.26
N GLN A 51 3.18 8.66 14.07
CA GLN A 51 4.55 8.69 14.56
C GLN A 51 4.85 7.56 15.56
N SER A 52 3.91 7.24 16.46
CA SER A 52 4.14 6.22 17.49
C SER A 52 3.88 4.79 17.02
N GLU A 53 2.86 4.59 16.19
CA GLU A 53 2.41 3.24 15.81
C GLU A 53 2.83 2.86 14.39
N VAL A 54 2.68 3.77 13.43
CA VAL A 54 2.82 3.43 11.99
C VAL A 54 4.27 3.54 11.53
N LYS A 55 4.93 4.66 11.84
CA LYS A 55 6.30 4.94 11.41
C LYS A 55 7.30 3.87 11.86
N PRO A 56 7.28 3.37 13.11
CA PRO A 56 8.24 2.34 13.53
C PRO A 56 8.09 1.04 12.74
N ILE A 57 6.88 0.68 12.31
CA ILE A 57 6.64 -0.50 11.47
C ILE A 57 7.33 -0.32 10.12
N MET A 58 7.14 0.84 9.49
CA MET A 58 7.76 1.13 8.20
C MET A 58 9.29 1.19 8.29
N ASP A 59 9.81 1.85 9.32
CA ASP A 59 11.25 1.96 9.57
C ASP A 59 11.91 0.58 9.70
N ASN A 60 11.28 -0.34 10.44
CA ASN A 60 11.85 -1.66 10.71
C ASN A 60 11.64 -2.68 9.58
N ARG A 61 10.63 -2.50 8.71
CA ARG A 61 10.23 -3.54 7.73
C ARG A 61 10.35 -3.12 6.28
N CYS A 62 10.24 -1.84 5.98
CA CYS A 62 10.04 -1.36 4.61
C CYS A 62 11.18 -0.43 4.15
N VAL A 63 11.67 0.42 5.05
CA VAL A 63 12.68 1.43 4.72
C VAL A 63 13.98 0.83 4.21
N VAL A 64 14.35 -0.40 4.61
CA VAL A 64 15.54 -1.09 4.09
C VAL A 64 15.57 -1.18 2.55
N CYS A 65 14.40 -1.32 1.92
CA CYS A 65 14.26 -1.34 0.46
C CYS A 65 13.69 -0.04 -0.12
N HIS A 66 13.01 0.77 0.70
CA HIS A 66 12.26 1.96 0.29
C HIS A 66 12.78 3.26 0.93
N ALA A 67 14.11 3.36 1.10
CA ALA A 67 14.75 4.48 1.77
C ALA A 67 14.76 5.77 0.94
N CYS A 68 14.94 5.65 -0.38
CA CYS A 68 15.17 6.75 -1.30
C CYS A 68 14.43 6.55 -2.63
N TYR A 69 14.63 7.48 -3.58
CA TYR A 69 14.04 7.40 -4.91
C TYR A 69 14.65 6.30 -5.79
N ASP A 70 15.78 5.70 -5.41
CA ASP A 70 16.37 4.54 -6.12
C ASP A 70 15.69 3.21 -5.78
N ALA A 71 14.75 3.22 -4.82
CA ALA A 71 13.95 2.07 -4.47
C ALA A 71 13.09 1.56 -5.66
N PRO A 72 12.69 0.28 -5.68
CA PRO A 72 11.75 -0.23 -6.66
C PRO A 72 10.50 0.65 -6.77
N CYS A 73 10.13 1.00 -8.00
CA CYS A 73 9.03 1.91 -8.32
C CYS A 73 9.14 3.31 -7.68
N GLN A 74 10.36 3.75 -7.30
CA GLN A 74 10.67 5.06 -6.73
C GLN A 74 9.81 5.41 -5.48
N LEU A 75 9.35 4.38 -4.77
CA LEU A 75 8.54 4.52 -3.56
C LEU A 75 9.46 4.83 -2.37
N LYS A 76 9.25 5.99 -1.75
CA LYS A 76 10.05 6.50 -0.63
C LYS A 76 9.21 6.54 0.64
N LEU A 77 9.45 5.60 1.56
CA LEU A 77 8.67 5.48 2.81
C LEU A 77 9.29 6.21 4.00
N THR A 78 10.40 6.92 3.78
CA THR A 78 11.10 7.71 4.80
C THR A 78 10.58 9.13 4.97
N SER A 79 9.65 9.58 4.11
CA SER A 79 9.08 10.93 4.12
C SER A 79 7.58 10.88 3.89
N VAL A 80 6.82 11.72 4.57
CA VAL A 80 5.34 11.79 4.45
C VAL A 80 4.93 12.08 3.01
N GLU A 81 5.60 13.02 2.33
CA GLU A 81 5.34 13.39 0.94
C GLU A 81 5.66 12.22 -0.02
N GLY A 82 6.64 11.40 0.34
CA GLY A 82 6.99 10.18 -0.40
C GLY A 82 5.92 9.09 -0.29
N ILE A 83 5.34 8.94 0.90
CA ILE A 83 4.23 8.02 1.17
C ILE A 83 2.97 8.50 0.44
N ASP A 84 2.65 9.79 0.54
CA ASP A 84 1.42 10.34 -0.05
C ASP A 84 1.44 10.33 -1.58
N ARG A 85 2.59 10.66 -2.20
CA ARG A 85 2.80 10.51 -3.65
C ARG A 85 2.66 9.05 -4.09
N GLY A 86 3.11 8.11 -3.25
CA GLY A 86 3.18 6.69 -3.59
C GLY A 86 4.26 6.38 -4.64
N ALA A 87 4.12 5.20 -5.25
CA ALA A 87 5.01 4.71 -6.29
C ALA A 87 4.86 5.52 -7.59
N SER A 88 5.98 5.81 -8.25
CA SER A 88 6.00 6.64 -9.45
C SER A 88 6.85 6.04 -10.57
N LYS A 89 6.35 6.16 -11.79
CA LYS A 89 7.09 5.86 -13.03
C LYS A 89 7.83 7.08 -13.59
N ALA A 90 7.52 8.28 -13.10
CA ALA A 90 8.19 9.50 -13.55
C ALA A 90 9.63 9.50 -13.05
N LEU A 91 10.59 9.79 -13.92
CA LEU A 91 12.00 9.84 -13.55
C LEU A 91 12.23 10.96 -12.52
N VAL A 92 12.79 10.61 -11.36
CA VAL A 92 13.21 11.61 -10.36
C VAL A 92 14.59 12.17 -10.69
N TYR A 93 15.48 11.35 -11.27
CA TYR A 93 16.81 11.76 -11.70
C TYR A 93 16.87 11.91 -13.21
N GLU A 94 17.09 13.15 -13.66
CA GLU A 94 17.43 13.47 -15.04
C GLU A 94 18.95 13.55 -15.16
N GLY A 95 19.61 12.45 -15.55
CA GLY A 95 21.07 12.35 -15.60
C GLY A 95 21.76 13.37 -16.52
N THR A 96 21.03 13.96 -17.47
CA THR A 96 21.49 15.04 -18.35
C THR A 96 21.55 16.40 -17.66
N ARG A 97 21.09 16.54 -16.41
CA ARG A 97 21.22 17.80 -15.64
C ARG A 97 22.64 18.08 -15.16
N LEU A 98 23.54 17.08 -15.20
CA LEU A 98 24.92 17.19 -14.69
C LEU A 98 25.97 17.27 -15.81
N THR A 99 25.54 17.41 -17.06
CA THR A 99 26.39 17.55 -18.25
C THR A 99 26.07 18.84 -18.98
#